data_AF-A0A0K1PV74-F1
#
_entry.id   AF-A0A0K1PV74-F1
#
_cell.length_a   1.000
_cell.length_b   1.000
_cell.length_c   1.000
_cell.angle_alpha   90.00
_cell.angle_beta   90.00
_cell.angle_gamma   90.00
#
_symmetry.space_group_name_H-M   'P 1'
#
loop_
_entity.id
_entity.type
_entity.pdbx_description
1 polymer ?
#
loop_
_entity_poly.entity_id
_entity_poly.type
_entity_poly.pdbx_seq_one_letter_code
_entity_poly.pdbx_strand_id
1 'polypeptide(L)'
;MDDQTKNVFDVVFTAIGLLGAAIGFAKAIHEWREGQRWKRSERLDRFVETFESTPLLKLACTILDWTTRQVKFDGRDVLIENRDVLLALRNHAEEPAGTVFTGEQALIRDAYDAFLAFFARLELAIATGLVEAEPAKSAFAYWLDQYATMKVHPGEAKLNKELRARSPAQMAVVYLTAYGQPLLIGDLCERFDVVLWSGKPKEARKKTTRTSDPTRTRAA
;
A
#
# COMPACT_ATOMS: atom_id res chain seq x y z
N MET A 1 -17.36 -62.38 -32.13
CA MET A 1 -17.69 -61.55 -30.95
C MET A 1 -19.19 -61.50 -30.86
N ASP A 2 -19.74 -61.88 -29.71
CA ASP A 2 -21.13 -61.59 -29.39
C ASP A 2 -21.33 -60.06 -29.24
N ASP A 3 -22.55 -59.58 -29.28
CA ASP A 3 -22.81 -58.15 -29.12
C ASP A 3 -22.59 -57.67 -27.66
N GLN A 4 -22.55 -58.60 -26.70
CA GLN A 4 -22.23 -58.30 -25.30
C GLN A 4 -20.77 -57.83 -25.13
N THR A 5 -19.82 -58.50 -25.78
CA THR A 5 -18.40 -58.12 -25.69
C THR A 5 -18.13 -56.73 -26.28
N LYS A 6 -18.79 -56.34 -27.39
CA LYS A 6 -18.65 -55.00 -27.98
C LYS A 6 -19.09 -53.89 -27.01
N ASN A 7 -20.25 -54.06 -26.37
CA ASN A 7 -20.79 -53.08 -25.43
C ASN A 7 -19.85 -52.87 -24.22
N VAL A 8 -19.22 -53.94 -23.72
CA VAL A 8 -18.24 -53.83 -22.63
C VAL A 8 -17.02 -53.02 -23.07
N PHE A 9 -16.48 -53.27 -24.26
CA PHE A 9 -15.34 -52.50 -24.78
C PHE A 9 -15.69 -51.01 -24.93
N ASP A 10 -16.87 -50.68 -25.48
CA ASP A 10 -17.30 -49.29 -25.64
C ASP A 10 -17.41 -48.55 -24.30
N VAL A 11 -17.95 -49.21 -23.26
CA VAL A 11 -18.02 -48.66 -21.90
C VAL A 11 -16.63 -48.44 -21.32
N VAL A 12 -15.71 -49.39 -21.47
CA VAL A 12 -14.33 -49.27 -20.98
C VAL A 12 -13.60 -48.13 -21.69
N PHE A 13 -13.69 -48.03 -23.02
CA PHE A 13 -13.07 -46.93 -23.76
C PHE A 13 -13.66 -45.58 -23.37
N THR A 14 -14.97 -45.49 -23.18
CA THR A 14 -15.64 -44.28 -22.70
C THR A 14 -15.13 -43.90 -21.30
N ALA A 15 -15.03 -44.86 -20.38
CA ALA A 15 -14.51 -44.62 -19.03
C ALA A 15 -13.06 -44.13 -19.04
N ILE A 16 -12.19 -44.74 -19.87
CA ILE A 16 -10.80 -44.31 -20.04
C ILE A 16 -10.75 -42.89 -20.63
N GLY A 17 -11.57 -42.60 -21.64
CA GLY A 17 -11.66 -41.27 -22.24
C GLY A 17 -12.07 -40.20 -21.24
N LEU A 18 -13.09 -40.48 -20.42
CA LEU A 18 -13.55 -39.60 -19.35
C LEU A 18 -12.48 -39.38 -18.28
N LEU A 19 -11.77 -40.44 -17.86
CA LEU A 19 -10.68 -40.34 -16.91
C LEU A 19 -9.52 -39.49 -17.46
N GLY A 20 -9.15 -39.71 -18.72
CA GLY A 20 -8.13 -38.92 -19.40
C GLY A 20 -8.49 -37.44 -19.49
N ALA A 21 -9.74 -37.12 -19.85
CA ALA A 21 -10.24 -35.76 -19.88
C ALA A 21 -10.22 -35.10 -18.50
N ALA A 22 -10.61 -35.82 -17.43
CA ALA A 22 -10.57 -35.31 -16.06
C ALA A 22 -9.15 -34.98 -15.59
N ILE A 23 -8.18 -35.85 -15.88
CA ILE A 23 -6.76 -35.61 -15.55
C ILE A 23 -6.22 -34.41 -16.33
N GLY A 24 -6.49 -34.34 -17.64
CA GLY A 24 -6.08 -33.22 -18.48
C GLY A 24 -6.64 -31.89 -17.98
N PHE A 25 -7.91 -31.87 -17.59
CA PHE A 25 -8.57 -30.70 -17.02
C PHE A 25 -7.97 -30.27 -15.67
N ALA A 26 -7.70 -31.23 -14.78
CA ALA A 26 -7.07 -30.94 -13.49
C ALA A 26 -5.67 -30.32 -13.67
N LYS A 27 -4.86 -30.83 -14.62
CA LYS A 27 -3.55 -30.28 -14.95
C LYS A 27 -3.66 -28.85 -15.52
N ALA A 28 -4.60 -28.60 -16.43
CA ALA A 28 -4.82 -27.27 -16.99
C ALA A 28 -5.21 -26.24 -15.91
N ILE A 29 -6.05 -26.63 -14.93
CA ILE A 29 -6.37 -25.78 -13.79
C ILE A 29 -5.14 -25.48 -12.95
N HIS A 30 -4.28 -26.48 -12.73
CA HIS A 30 -3.05 -26.31 -11.95
C HIS A 30 -2.10 -25.32 -12.63
N GLU A 31 -1.79 -25.52 -13.92
CA GLU A 31 -0.93 -24.63 -14.71
C GLU A 31 -1.51 -23.20 -14.79
N TRP A 32 -2.83 -23.07 -14.94
CA TRP A 32 -3.49 -21.77 -14.93
C TRP A 32 -3.28 -21.04 -13.59
N ARG A 33 -3.41 -21.74 -12.46
CA ARG A 33 -3.19 -21.15 -11.12
C ARG A 33 -1.76 -20.69 -10.91
N GLU A 34 -0.78 -21.47 -11.37
CA GLU A 34 0.63 -21.07 -11.32
C GLU A 34 0.89 -19.84 -12.20
N GLY A 35 0.33 -19.81 -13.41
CA GLY A 35 0.40 -18.65 -14.29
C GLY A 35 -0.20 -17.38 -13.67
N GLN A 36 -1.30 -17.50 -12.91
CA GLN A 36 -1.88 -16.36 -12.19
C GLN A 36 -1.00 -15.89 -11.03
N ARG A 37 -0.27 -16.79 -10.34
CA ARG A 37 0.70 -16.39 -9.31
C ARG A 37 1.84 -15.58 -9.91
N TRP A 38 2.43 -16.09 -10.99
CA TRP A 38 3.51 -15.38 -11.69
C TRP A 38 3.08 -13.97 -12.13
N LYS A 39 1.91 -13.82 -12.74
CA LYS A 39 1.38 -12.51 -13.17
C LYS A 39 1.19 -11.52 -12.02
N ARG A 40 0.77 -12.00 -10.84
CA ARG A 40 0.60 -11.15 -9.65
C ARG A 40 1.94 -10.70 -9.08
N SER A 41 2.96 -11.57 -9.09
CA SER A 41 4.34 -11.20 -8.75
C SER A 41 4.91 -10.17 -9.72
N GLU A 42 4.78 -10.40 -11.04
CA GLU A 42 5.22 -9.44 -12.05
C GLU A 42 4.54 -8.08 -11.88
N ARG A 43 3.25 -8.07 -11.50
CA ARG A 43 2.53 -6.83 -11.25
C ARG A 43 3.07 -6.10 -10.03
N LEU A 44 3.40 -6.81 -8.95
CA LEU A 44 4.07 -6.22 -7.79
C LEU A 44 5.44 -5.65 -8.15
N ASP A 45 6.24 -6.37 -8.94
CA ASP A 45 7.56 -5.89 -9.39
C ASP A 45 7.43 -4.56 -10.13
N ARG A 46 6.40 -4.39 -10.98
CA ARG A 46 6.12 -3.11 -11.63
C ARG A 46 5.74 -1.99 -10.65
N PHE A 47 5.05 -2.31 -9.55
CA PHE A 47 4.79 -1.33 -8.49
C PHE A 47 6.09 -0.92 -7.79
N VAL A 48 6.98 -1.88 -7.48
CA VAL A 48 8.30 -1.61 -6.89
C VAL A 48 9.13 -0.75 -7.83
N GLU A 49 9.24 -1.13 -9.11
CA GLU A 49 9.96 -0.38 -10.12
C GLU A 49 9.40 1.04 -10.27
N THR A 50 8.07 1.21 -10.32
CA THR A 50 7.44 2.54 -10.39
C THR A 50 7.78 3.37 -9.16
N PHE A 51 7.71 2.76 -7.98
CA PHE A 51 8.01 3.42 -6.70
C PHE A 51 9.47 3.89 -6.64
N GLU A 52 10.39 3.05 -7.08
CA GLU A 52 11.82 3.33 -7.07
C GLU A 52 12.25 4.24 -8.22
N SER A 53 11.60 4.23 -9.37
CA SER A 53 12.01 5.02 -10.54
C SER A 53 11.42 6.42 -10.57
N THR A 54 10.23 6.63 -9.99
CA THR A 54 9.52 7.92 -10.08
C THR A 54 10.20 8.99 -9.21
N PRO A 55 10.65 10.13 -9.77
CA PRO A 55 11.39 11.16 -9.03
C PRO A 55 10.63 11.70 -7.81
N LEU A 56 9.33 11.97 -7.94
CA LEU A 56 8.51 12.49 -6.83
C LEU A 56 8.33 11.46 -5.70
N LEU A 57 8.24 10.16 -6.02
CA LEU A 57 8.14 9.10 -5.00
C LEU A 57 9.46 8.94 -4.25
N LYS A 58 10.59 8.97 -4.96
CA LYS A 58 11.93 9.02 -4.36
C LYS A 58 12.10 10.23 -3.45
N LEU A 59 11.64 11.39 -3.90
CA LEU A 59 11.69 12.61 -3.11
C LEU A 59 10.84 12.48 -1.85
N ALA A 60 9.60 11.97 -1.95
CA ALA A 60 8.74 11.71 -0.80
C ALA A 60 9.40 10.76 0.21
N CYS A 61 10.01 9.66 -0.25
CA CYS A 61 10.75 8.74 0.62
C CYS A 61 11.92 9.46 1.32
N THR A 62 12.64 10.32 0.59
CA THR A 62 13.75 11.10 1.16
C THR A 62 13.26 12.12 2.19
N ILE A 63 12.12 12.76 1.95
CA ILE A 63 11.48 13.68 2.90
C ILE A 63 11.05 12.94 4.17
N LEU A 64 10.49 11.73 4.03
CA LEU A 64 9.99 10.93 5.15
C LEU A 64 11.09 10.33 6.04
N ASP A 65 12.26 10.03 5.46
CA ASP A 65 13.36 9.37 6.17
C ASP A 65 14.33 10.36 6.84
N TRP A 66 14.31 11.65 6.47
CA TRP A 66 15.32 12.62 6.89
C TRP A 66 14.74 13.85 7.59
N THR A 67 15.49 14.37 8.55
CA THR A 67 15.21 15.64 9.26
C THR A 67 15.48 16.87 8.43
N THR A 68 16.66 16.89 7.83
CA THR A 68 17.14 18.01 7.03
C THR A 68 18.16 17.44 6.06
N ARG A 69 17.95 17.67 4.76
CA ARG A 69 18.83 17.11 3.74
C ARG A 69 18.84 17.99 2.51
N GLN A 70 20.04 18.20 1.97
CA GLN A 70 20.20 18.75 0.63
C GLN A 70 20.12 17.60 -0.38
N VAL A 71 19.21 17.71 -1.35
CA VAL A 71 18.97 16.72 -2.39
C VAL A 71 19.03 17.37 -3.76
N LYS A 72 19.45 16.62 -4.78
CA LYS A 72 19.33 17.08 -6.17
C LYS A 72 18.00 16.63 -6.73
N PHE A 73 17.16 17.58 -7.12
CA PHE A 73 15.88 17.31 -7.76
C PHE A 73 15.77 18.18 -9.01
N ASP A 74 15.52 17.56 -10.17
CA ASP A 74 15.41 18.26 -11.46
C ASP A 74 16.61 19.18 -11.76
N GLY A 75 17.83 18.69 -11.50
CA GLY A 75 19.07 19.41 -11.78
C GLY A 75 19.43 20.55 -10.81
N ARG A 76 18.57 20.88 -9.84
CA ARG A 76 18.84 21.88 -8.80
C ARG A 76 19.04 21.25 -7.42
N ASP A 77 19.83 21.92 -6.59
CA ASP A 77 19.95 21.57 -5.18
C ASP A 77 18.72 22.11 -4.42
N VAL A 78 18.06 21.22 -3.69
CA VAL A 78 16.86 21.48 -2.89
C VAL A 78 17.22 21.19 -1.44
N LEU A 79 17.06 22.19 -0.57
CA LEU A 79 17.18 22.00 0.87
C LEU A 79 15.81 21.61 1.43
N ILE A 80 15.70 20.39 1.93
CA ILE A 80 14.51 19.93 2.66
C ILE A 80 14.76 20.18 4.14
N GLU A 81 13.91 20.99 4.77
CA GLU A 81 13.88 21.22 6.22
C GLU A 81 12.56 20.71 6.81
N ASN A 82 12.60 20.10 7.99
CA ASN A 82 11.37 19.61 8.63
C ASN A 82 10.30 20.67 8.85
N ARG A 83 10.68 21.94 9.01
CA ARG A 83 9.73 23.05 9.06
C ARG A 83 8.90 23.12 7.79
N ASP A 84 9.53 23.09 6.62
CA ASP A 84 8.82 23.13 5.34
C ASP A 84 8.03 21.84 5.09
N VAL A 85 8.54 20.70 5.55
CA VAL A 85 7.84 19.41 5.48
C VAL A 85 6.48 19.48 6.19
N LEU A 86 6.47 19.98 7.42
CA LEU A 86 5.25 20.11 8.20
C LEU A 86 4.35 21.23 7.64
N LEU A 87 4.92 22.36 7.22
CA LEU A 87 4.14 23.44 6.62
C LEU A 87 3.49 23.05 5.29
N ALA A 88 4.08 22.13 4.53
CA ALA A 88 3.51 21.59 3.30
C ALA A 88 2.27 20.73 3.54
N LEU A 89 2.18 20.07 4.72
CA LEU A 89 1.02 19.25 5.12
C LEU A 89 -0.20 20.07 5.59
N ARG A 90 -0.14 21.40 5.58
CA ARG A 90 -1.28 22.24 5.97
C ARG A 90 -2.47 22.05 5.03
N ASN A 91 -3.67 22.11 5.59
CA ASN A 91 -4.91 22.05 4.84
C ASN A 91 -5.28 23.45 4.35
N HIS A 92 -5.31 23.64 3.03
CA HIS A 92 -5.66 24.92 2.41
C HIS A 92 -7.03 25.45 2.84
N ALA A 93 -7.98 24.56 3.15
CA ALA A 93 -9.32 24.95 3.62
C ALA A 93 -9.31 25.54 5.05
N GLU A 94 -8.27 25.25 5.85
CA GLU A 94 -8.10 25.75 7.21
C GLU A 94 -7.17 26.98 7.28
N GLU A 95 -6.48 27.29 6.18
CA GLU A 95 -5.55 28.41 6.14
C GLU A 95 -6.26 29.74 5.79
N PRO A 96 -5.79 30.87 6.32
CA PRO A 96 -6.30 32.18 5.92
C PRO A 96 -6.22 32.40 4.40
N ALA A 97 -7.22 33.10 3.85
CA ALA A 97 -7.20 33.50 2.45
C ALA A 97 -5.91 34.25 2.09
N GLY A 98 -5.27 33.86 0.99
CA GLY A 98 -3.97 34.42 0.57
C GLY A 98 -2.74 33.72 1.17
N THR A 99 -2.91 32.63 1.92
CA THR A 99 -1.77 31.79 2.33
C THR A 99 -1.17 31.13 1.10
N VAL A 100 0.11 31.40 0.83
CA VAL A 100 0.87 30.83 -0.27
C VAL A 100 1.91 29.86 0.28
N PHE A 101 2.07 28.70 -0.37
CA PHE A 101 3.18 27.80 -0.11
C PHE A 101 4.45 28.38 -0.74
N THR A 102 5.46 28.67 0.08
CA THR A 102 6.70 29.32 -0.37
C THR A 102 7.86 28.33 -0.40
N GLY A 103 8.90 28.66 -1.18
CA GLY A 103 10.10 27.85 -1.29
C GLY A 103 9.79 26.43 -1.78
N GLU A 104 10.26 25.43 -1.04
CA GLU A 104 10.14 24.02 -1.42
C GLU A 104 8.83 23.37 -0.95
N GLN A 105 7.96 24.10 -0.25
CA GLN A 105 6.71 23.57 0.29
C GLN A 105 5.78 23.01 -0.79
N ALA A 106 5.70 23.67 -1.94
CA ALA A 106 4.89 23.18 -3.07
C ALA A 106 5.45 21.87 -3.63
N LEU A 107 6.78 21.77 -3.81
CA LEU A 107 7.43 20.56 -4.30
C LEU A 107 7.27 19.38 -3.32
N ILE A 108 7.43 19.63 -2.02
CA ILE A 108 7.21 18.62 -0.97
C ILE A 108 5.77 18.10 -1.04
N ARG A 109 4.81 19.00 -1.26
CA ARG A 109 3.40 18.67 -1.36
C ARG A 109 3.10 17.81 -2.58
N ASP A 110 3.64 18.16 -3.74
CA ASP A 110 3.53 17.35 -4.97
C ASP A 110 4.12 15.94 -4.76
N ALA A 111 5.21 15.84 -4.01
CA ALA A 111 5.80 14.55 -3.65
C ALA A 111 4.86 13.72 -2.76
N TYR A 112 4.22 14.34 -1.76
CA TYR A 112 3.22 13.65 -0.94
C TYR A 112 1.96 13.25 -1.71
N ASP A 113 1.48 14.08 -2.62
CA ASP A 113 0.33 13.74 -3.47
C ASP A 113 0.65 12.55 -4.36
N ALA A 114 1.85 12.53 -4.96
CA ALA A 114 2.32 11.37 -5.72
C ALA A 114 2.40 10.11 -4.85
N PHE A 115 2.92 10.23 -3.62
CA PHE A 115 3.04 9.14 -2.65
C PHE A 115 1.66 8.56 -2.28
N LEU A 116 0.72 9.40 -1.85
CA LEU A 116 -0.62 8.97 -1.48
C LEU A 116 -1.38 8.38 -2.68
N ALA A 117 -1.23 8.96 -3.87
CA ALA A 117 -1.82 8.41 -5.09
C ALA A 117 -1.25 7.02 -5.44
N PHE A 118 0.05 6.79 -5.21
CA PHE A 118 0.66 5.47 -5.37
C PHE A 118 0.04 4.45 -4.40
N PHE A 119 -0.04 4.77 -3.10
CA PHE A 119 -0.60 3.86 -2.10
C PHE A 119 -2.09 3.59 -2.31
N ALA A 120 -2.86 4.58 -2.77
CA ALA A 120 -4.26 4.37 -3.15
C ALA A 120 -4.41 3.36 -4.31
N ARG A 121 -3.55 3.45 -5.33
CA ARG A 121 -3.52 2.48 -6.45
C ARG A 121 -3.05 1.10 -5.99
N LEU A 122 -2.09 1.04 -5.07
CA LEU A 122 -1.62 -0.21 -4.48
C LEU A 122 -2.75 -0.91 -3.71
N GLU A 123 -3.49 -0.18 -2.87
CA GLU A 123 -4.65 -0.74 -2.15
C GLU A 123 -5.69 -1.28 -3.14
N LEU A 124 -6.03 -0.52 -4.19
CA LEU A 124 -6.97 -0.99 -5.19
C LEU A 124 -6.48 -2.28 -5.88
N ALA A 125 -5.18 -2.40 -6.17
CA ALA A 125 -4.60 -3.61 -6.73
C ALA A 125 -4.65 -4.80 -5.75
N ILE A 126 -4.46 -4.56 -4.45
CA ILE A 126 -4.59 -5.59 -3.42
C ILE A 126 -6.05 -6.02 -3.26
N ALA A 127 -6.97 -5.06 -3.15
CA ALA A 127 -8.40 -5.29 -2.97
C ALA A 127 -9.03 -6.07 -4.14
N THR A 128 -8.53 -5.87 -5.36
CA THR A 128 -8.96 -6.60 -6.55
C THR A 128 -8.25 -7.95 -6.75
N GLY A 129 -7.31 -8.31 -5.87
CA GLY A 129 -6.52 -9.53 -5.98
C GLY A 129 -5.46 -9.54 -7.08
N LEU A 130 -5.20 -8.36 -7.67
CA LEU A 130 -4.17 -8.16 -8.70
C LEU A 130 -2.75 -8.20 -8.10
N VAL A 131 -2.60 -7.82 -6.84
CA VAL A 131 -1.36 -7.92 -6.06
C VAL A 131 -1.66 -8.64 -4.74
N GLU A 132 -0.73 -9.48 -4.29
CA GLU A 132 -0.86 -10.14 -2.99
C GLU A 132 -0.43 -9.19 -1.85
N ALA A 133 -1.21 -9.15 -0.77
CA ALA A 133 -1.03 -8.20 0.32
C ALA A 133 0.29 -8.38 1.08
N GLU A 134 0.68 -9.62 1.39
CA GLU A 134 1.87 -9.91 2.22
C GLU A 134 3.20 -9.52 1.56
N PRO A 135 3.45 -9.87 0.28
CA PRO A 135 4.62 -9.35 -0.43
C PRO A 135 4.61 -7.82 -0.56
N ALA A 136 3.46 -7.22 -0.85
CA ALA A 136 3.33 -5.77 -0.94
C ALA A 136 3.62 -5.07 0.40
N LYS A 137 3.14 -5.64 1.51
CA LYS A 137 3.43 -5.19 2.86
C LYS A 137 4.93 -5.19 3.12
N SER A 138 5.61 -6.29 2.79
CA SER A 138 7.06 -6.40 2.98
C SER A 138 7.83 -5.32 2.21
N ALA A 139 7.37 -4.93 1.02
CA ALA A 139 8.00 -3.88 0.22
C ALA A 139 7.71 -2.46 0.71
N PHE A 140 6.47 -2.18 1.17
CA PHE A 140 5.99 -0.80 1.31
C PHE A 140 5.55 -0.38 2.72
N ALA A 141 5.38 -1.31 3.66
CA ALA A 141 4.88 -0.99 5.00
C ALA A 141 5.77 0.00 5.77
N TYR A 142 7.08 -0.08 5.58
CA TYR A 142 8.03 0.85 6.20
C TYR A 142 7.72 2.30 5.82
N TRP A 143 7.54 2.59 4.52
CA TRP A 143 7.28 3.94 4.04
C TRP A 143 5.91 4.46 4.49
N LEU A 144 4.91 3.58 4.49
CA LEU A 144 3.59 3.93 4.98
C LEU A 144 3.61 4.23 6.48
N ASP A 145 4.38 3.49 7.29
CA ASP A 145 4.59 3.78 8.71
C ASP A 145 5.29 5.14 8.92
N GLN A 146 6.32 5.45 8.12
CA GLN A 146 6.99 6.74 8.21
C GLN A 146 6.03 7.91 7.92
N TYR A 147 5.20 7.80 6.88
CA TYR A 147 4.17 8.81 6.59
C TYR A 147 3.11 8.90 7.70
N ALA A 148 2.60 7.76 8.19
CA ALA A 148 1.55 7.75 9.20
C ALA A 148 2.01 8.30 10.56
N THR A 149 3.28 8.06 10.90
CA THR A 149 3.84 8.46 12.19
C THR A 149 4.52 9.83 12.15
N MET A 150 5.01 10.27 10.98
CA MET A 150 5.83 11.47 10.80
C MET A 150 6.82 11.66 11.95
N LYS A 151 7.65 10.62 12.20
CA LYS A 151 8.55 10.59 13.36
C LYS A 151 9.49 11.79 13.35
N VAL A 152 9.24 12.73 14.27
CA VAL A 152 10.12 13.88 14.49
C VAL A 152 11.37 13.41 15.20
N HIS A 153 12.53 13.83 14.72
CA HIS A 153 13.77 13.49 15.41
C HIS A 153 13.96 14.30 16.71
N PRO A 154 14.69 13.75 17.71
CA PRO A 154 14.79 14.33 19.05
C PRO A 154 15.29 15.79 19.12
N GLY A 155 15.99 16.28 18.09
CA GLY A 155 16.53 17.64 18.04
C GLY A 155 15.48 18.74 17.80
N GLU A 156 14.25 18.39 17.42
CA GLU A 156 13.29 19.35 16.85
C GLU A 156 12.04 19.58 17.70
N ALA A 157 12.09 19.20 18.98
CA ALA A 157 10.97 19.39 19.91
C ALA A 157 10.47 20.85 20.02
N LYS A 158 11.31 21.84 19.68
CA LYS A 158 10.93 23.26 19.64
C LYS A 158 9.96 23.58 18.49
N LEU A 159 10.12 22.96 17.33
CA LEU A 159 9.32 23.24 16.13
C LEU A 159 7.84 22.88 16.33
N ASN A 160 7.56 21.78 17.05
CA ASN A 160 6.20 21.36 17.40
C ASN A 160 5.44 22.39 18.25
N LYS A 161 6.14 23.21 19.05
CA LYS A 161 5.49 24.28 19.82
C LYS A 161 5.04 25.43 18.93
N GLU A 162 5.73 25.68 17.82
CA GLU A 162 5.48 26.79 16.91
C GLU A 162 4.36 26.48 15.89
N LEU A 163 4.25 25.23 15.44
CA LEU A 163 3.30 24.79 14.41
C LEU A 163 1.86 24.56 14.91
N ARG A 164 1.44 25.25 15.98
CA ARG A 164 0.05 25.26 16.49
C ARG A 164 -0.50 23.88 16.91
N ALA A 165 0.10 23.32 17.97
CA ALA A 165 -0.43 22.24 18.81
C ALA A 165 -0.76 20.88 18.16
N ARG A 166 -0.65 20.73 16.82
CA ARG A 166 -0.81 19.42 16.18
C ARG A 166 0.52 18.67 16.15
N SER A 167 0.51 17.39 16.51
CA SER A 167 1.65 16.51 16.26
C SER A 167 1.77 16.25 14.75
N PRO A 168 2.97 15.95 14.23
CA PRO A 168 3.13 15.67 12.80
C PRO A 168 2.27 14.54 12.26
N ALA A 169 2.05 13.48 13.05
CA ALA A 169 1.10 12.43 12.70
C ALA A 169 -0.33 12.97 12.51
N GLN A 170 -0.76 13.93 13.34
CA GLN A 170 -2.06 14.59 13.17
C GLN A 170 -2.11 15.39 11.87
N MET A 171 -1.02 16.08 11.51
CA MET A 171 -0.94 16.83 10.26
C MET A 171 -1.04 15.90 9.05
N ALA A 172 -0.32 14.76 9.07
CA ALA A 172 -0.40 13.76 8.01
C ALA A 172 -1.82 13.20 7.83
N VAL A 173 -2.54 12.95 8.94
CA VAL A 173 -3.94 12.48 8.90
C VAL A 173 -4.89 13.54 8.38
N VAL A 174 -4.75 14.80 8.80
CA VAL A 174 -5.56 15.91 8.29
C VAL A 174 -5.31 16.08 6.79
N TYR A 175 -4.05 16.05 6.37
CA TYR A 175 -3.69 16.12 4.96
C TYR A 175 -4.29 14.96 4.15
N LEU A 176 -4.14 13.73 4.66
CA LEU A 176 -4.71 12.54 4.05
C LEU A 176 -6.25 12.64 3.92
N THR A 177 -6.91 13.23 4.92
CA THR A 177 -8.37 13.41 4.90
C THR A 177 -8.80 14.45 3.87
N ALA A 178 -8.03 15.53 3.70
CA ALA A 178 -8.36 16.63 2.81
C ALA A 178 -8.02 16.34 1.33
N TYR A 179 -6.90 15.67 1.07
CA TYR A 179 -6.34 15.51 -0.28
C TYR A 179 -6.15 14.05 -0.71
N GLY A 180 -6.16 13.13 0.25
CA GLY A 180 -6.00 11.72 -0.03
C GLY A 180 -7.33 10.99 -0.24
N GLN A 181 -7.21 9.68 -0.42
CA GLN A 181 -8.33 8.75 -0.38
C GLN A 181 -8.32 8.06 0.99
N PRO A 182 -8.82 8.71 2.07
CA PRO A 182 -8.57 8.28 3.45
C PRO A 182 -9.10 6.88 3.75
N LEU A 183 -10.17 6.44 3.09
CA LEU A 183 -10.69 5.09 3.21
C LEU A 183 -9.67 4.06 2.69
N LEU A 184 -9.14 4.24 1.47
CA LEU A 184 -8.18 3.31 0.90
C LEU A 184 -6.86 3.29 1.68
N ILE A 185 -6.36 4.46 2.10
CA ILE A 185 -5.13 4.51 2.88
C ILE A 185 -5.36 3.94 4.29
N GLY A 186 -6.54 4.12 4.88
CA GLY A 186 -6.94 3.50 6.14
C GLY A 186 -6.98 1.97 6.05
N ASP A 187 -7.64 1.43 5.02
CA ASP A 187 -7.70 0.00 4.74
C ASP A 187 -6.30 -0.58 4.55
N LEU A 188 -5.45 0.12 3.78
CA LEU A 188 -4.07 -0.29 3.55
C LEU A 188 -3.23 -0.26 4.82
N CYS A 189 -3.38 0.76 5.66
CA CYS A 189 -2.75 0.81 6.98
C CYS A 189 -3.16 -0.40 7.83
N GLU A 190 -4.45 -0.76 7.85
CA GLU A 190 -4.91 -1.96 8.58
C GLU A 190 -4.26 -3.23 8.02
N ARG A 191 -4.23 -3.40 6.69
CA ARG A 191 -3.58 -4.57 6.05
C ARG A 191 -2.09 -4.65 6.36
N PHE A 192 -1.41 -3.52 6.44
CA PHE A 192 0.04 -3.46 6.66
C PHE A 192 0.42 -3.42 8.14
N ASP A 193 -0.54 -3.54 9.06
CA ASP A 193 -0.36 -3.35 10.51
C ASP A 193 0.25 -1.99 10.88
N VAL A 194 0.00 -0.97 10.07
CA VAL A 194 0.43 0.42 10.31
C VAL A 194 -0.63 1.14 11.13
N VAL A 195 -0.19 1.78 12.22
CA VAL A 195 -1.11 2.51 13.10
C VAL A 195 -1.26 3.95 12.60
N LEU A 196 -2.35 4.21 11.88
CA LEU A 196 -2.74 5.58 11.56
C LEU A 196 -3.23 6.29 12.84
N TRP A 197 -2.75 7.51 13.06
CA TRP A 197 -3.15 8.29 14.23
C TRP A 197 -4.66 8.56 14.22
N SER A 198 -5.36 8.30 15.33
CA SER A 198 -6.83 8.24 15.36
C SER A 198 -7.51 9.22 16.31
N GLY A 199 -6.86 10.32 16.73
CA GLY A 199 -7.52 11.28 17.63
C GLY A 199 -7.43 10.94 19.10
N LYS A 200 -7.58 9.66 19.42
CA LYS A 200 -7.71 9.22 20.81
C LYS A 200 -6.32 8.94 21.38
N PRO A 201 -5.95 9.53 22.54
CA PRO A 201 -4.81 9.02 23.29
C PRO A 201 -5.01 7.50 23.46
N LYS A 202 -3.92 6.73 23.37
CA LYS A 202 -3.92 5.27 23.55
C LYS A 202 -4.45 4.92 24.95
N GLU A 203 -5.75 5.00 25.19
CA GLU A 203 -6.37 4.14 26.18
C GLU A 203 -6.07 2.73 25.71
N ALA A 204 -5.30 2.03 26.54
CA ALA A 204 -4.72 0.73 26.25
C ALA A 204 -5.71 -0.13 25.46
N ARG A 205 -5.48 -0.22 24.14
CA ARG A 205 -6.17 -1.14 23.25
C ARG A 205 -5.78 -2.52 23.77
N LYS A 206 -6.54 -3.05 24.74
CA LYS A 206 -6.47 -4.44 25.17
C LYS A 206 -6.44 -5.21 23.86
N LYS A 207 -5.37 -5.97 23.63
CA LYS A 207 -5.22 -6.82 22.45
C LYS A 207 -6.51 -7.63 22.35
N THR A 208 -7.45 -7.18 21.54
CA THR A 208 -8.57 -8.00 21.11
C THR A 208 -7.89 -8.94 20.14
N THR A 209 -7.38 -10.03 20.69
CA THR A 209 -6.90 -11.19 19.96
C THR A 209 -8.05 -11.52 19.03
N ARG A 210 -7.94 -11.11 17.77
CA ARG A 210 -8.88 -11.49 16.72
C ARG A 210 -8.60 -12.96 16.55
N THR A 211 -9.33 -13.79 17.29
CA THR A 211 -9.32 -15.24 17.16
C THR A 211 -9.62 -15.50 15.69
N SER A 212 -8.58 -15.81 14.92
CA SER A 212 -8.72 -16.25 13.55
C SER A 212 -9.56 -17.51 13.61
N ASP A 213 -10.84 -17.39 13.30
CA ASP A 213 -11.76 -18.51 13.17
C ASP A 213 -11.19 -19.45 12.09
N PRO A 214 -10.66 -20.63 12.45
CA PRO A 214 -10.05 -21.55 11.49
C PRO A 214 -11.12 -22.31 10.69
N THR A 215 -12.42 -22.04 10.92
CA THR A 215 -13.53 -22.79 10.33
C THR A 215 -14.02 -22.17 9.02
N ARG A 216 -13.11 -22.02 8.06
CA ARG A 216 -13.48 -21.95 6.63
C ARG A 216 -12.79 -23.08 5.88
N THR A 217 -13.01 -24.30 6.36
CA THR A 217 -12.89 -25.53 5.59
C THR A 217 -13.86 -25.42 4.41
N ARG A 218 -13.34 -25.12 3.23
CA ARG A 218 -14.08 -25.27 1.98
C ARG A 218 -14.36 -26.75 1.79
N ALA A 219 -15.64 -27.08 1.74
CA ALA A 219 -16.12 -28.25 1.03
C ALA A 219 -15.65 -28.15 -0.43
N ALA A 220 -14.86 -29.14 -0.84
CA ALA A 220 -14.67 -29.59 -2.20
C ALA A 220 -14.38 -31.10 -2.11
#